data_AF-A0A7C6J1G6-F1
#
_entry.id   AF-A0A7C6J1G6-F1
#
_cell.length_a   1.000
_cell.length_b   1.000
_cell.length_c   1.000
_cell.angle_alpha   90.00
_cell.angle_beta   90.00
_cell.angle_gamma   90.00
#
_symmetry.space_group_name_H-M   'P 1'
#
loop_
_entity.id
_entity.type
_entity.pdbx_description
1 polymer ?
#
loop_
_entity_poly.entity_id
_entity_poly.type
_entity_poly.pdbx_seq_one_letter_code
_entity_poly.pdbx_strand_id
1 'polypeptide(L)' 'MIDYQKAVKELRDKLIMTQMEFAIYLGVAYQSVNRWEAGTHKPTTKIKRKIVELCRANNIEVKEVNE' A
#
# COMPACT_ATOMS: atom_id res chain seq x y z
N MET A 1 -12.56 -0.33 8.54
CA MET A 1 -11.99 -0.55 7.19
C MET A 1 -10.51 -0.21 7.20
N ILE A 2 -9.61 -0.97 6.56
CA ILE A 2 -8.17 -0.66 6.59
C ILE A 2 -7.87 0.70 5.91
N ASP A 3 -7.00 1.51 6.54
CA ASP A 3 -6.41 2.70 5.92
C ASP A 3 -5.30 2.31 4.94
N TYR A 4 -5.70 2.11 3.68
CA TYR A 4 -4.76 1.74 2.62
C TYR A 4 -3.85 2.89 2.19
N GLN A 5 -4.21 4.15 2.42
CA GLN A 5 -3.33 5.27 2.08
C GLN A 5 -2.09 5.22 2.97
N LYS A 6 -2.31 5.08 4.28
CA LYS A 6 -1.22 4.98 5.26
C LYS A 6 -0.45 3.68 5.12
N ALA A 7 -1.13 2.54 5.03
CA ALA A 7 -0.47 1.24 4.94
C ALA A 7 0.44 1.09 3.71
N VAL A 8 0.02 1.61 2.55
CA VAL A 8 0.85 1.62 1.32
C VAL A 8 2.11 2.43 1.52
N LYS A 9 1.97 3.66 2.05
CA LYS A 9 3.10 4.56 2.24
C LYS A 9 4.10 4.02 3.26
N GLU A 10 3.61 3.55 4.41
CA GLU A 10 4.45 2.97 5.47
C GLU A 10 5.18 1.72 5.00
N LEU A 11 4.51 0.84 4.25
CA LEU A 11 5.14 -0.34 3.67
C LEU A 11 6.22 0.05 2.65
N ARG A 12 5.95 1.01 1.77
CA ARG A 12 6.94 1.49 0.79
C ARG A 12 8.17 2.10 1.49
N ASP A 13 7.95 2.96 2.48
CA ASP A 13 9.03 3.62 3.21
C ASP A 13 9.86 2.59 4.00
N LYS A 14 9.21 1.58 4.61
CA LYS A 14 9.88 0.47 5.30
C LYS A 14 10.79 -0.35 4.39
N LEU A 15 10.39 -0.53 3.13
CA LEU A 15 11.15 -1.24 2.11
C LEU A 15 12.20 -0.36 1.41
N ILE A 16 12.26 0.94 1.74
CA ILE A 16 13.20 1.93 1.16
C ILE A 16 13.05 1.96 -0.37
N MET A 17 11.80 2.06 -0.84
CA MET A 17 11.48 2.10 -2.26
C MET A 17 10.88 3.45 -2.67
N THR A 18 11.20 3.88 -3.89
CA THR A 18 10.43 4.91 -4.59
C THR A 18 9.04 4.41 -4.95
N GLN A 19 8.10 5.31 -5.26
CA GLN A 19 6.77 4.92 -5.74
C GLN A 19 6.83 4.07 -7.02
N MET A 20 7.83 4.29 -7.89
CA MET A 20 8.01 3.54 -9.12
C MET A 20 8.52 2.11 -8.86
N GLU A 21 9.55 1.96 -8.02
CA GLU A 21 10.04 0.64 -7.61
C GLU A 21 8.96 -0.17 -6.91
N PHE A 22 8.19 0.48 -6.03
CA PHE A 22 7.10 -0.19 -5.33
C PHE A 22 5.96 -0.60 -6.28
N ALA A 23 5.65 0.20 -7.29
CA ALA A 23 4.68 -0.15 -8.31
C ALA A 23 5.14 -1.38 -9.11
N ILE A 24 6.42 -1.41 -9.52
CA ILE A 24 7.03 -2.57 -10.20
C ILE A 24 6.96 -3.81 -9.30
N TYR A 25 7.34 -3.66 -8.02
CA TYR A 25 7.30 -4.74 -7.02
C TYR A 25 5.88 -5.30 -6.81
N LEU A 26 4.87 -4.43 -6.79
CA LEU A 26 3.48 -4.83 -6.68
C LEU A 26 2.90 -5.39 -7.99
N GLY A 27 3.52 -5.10 -9.14
CA GLY A 27 3.05 -5.47 -10.47
C GLY A 27 1.88 -4.59 -10.93
N VAL A 28 1.94 -3.30 -10.62
CA VAL A 28 0.91 -2.30 -10.96
C VAL A 28 1.52 -1.08 -11.63
N ALA A 29 0.69 -0.24 -12.24
CA ALA A 29 1.16 1.01 -12.82
C ALA A 29 1.56 2.02 -11.72
N TYR A 30 2.57 2.86 -12.00
CA TYR A 30 3.02 3.92 -11.09
C TYR A 30 1.87 4.81 -10.59
N GLN A 31 0.95 5.19 -11.50
CA GLN A 31 -0.19 6.05 -11.18
C GLN A 31 -1.11 5.42 -10.12
N SER A 32 -1.15 4.09 -10.00
CA SER A 32 -1.92 3.41 -8.96
C SER A 32 -1.35 3.69 -7.58
N VAL A 33 -0.05 3.48 -7.37
CA VAL A 33 0.63 3.76 -6.09
C VAL A 33 0.50 5.24 -5.73
N ASN A 34 0.74 6.13 -6.69
CA ASN A 34 0.60 7.57 -6.49
C ASN A 34 -0.81 7.95 -6.00
N ARG A 35 -1.87 7.43 -6.64
CA ARG A 35 -3.26 7.71 -6.27
C ARG A 35 -3.66 7.14 -4.91
N TRP A 36 -3.11 5.98 -4.54
CA TRP A 36 -3.37 5.37 -3.23
C TRP A 36 -2.72 6.17 -2.11
N GLU A 37 -1.47 6.59 -2.27
CA GLU A 37 -0.77 7.45 -1.29
C GLU A 37 -1.37 8.86 -1.20
N ALA A 38 -1.99 9.34 -2.27
CA ALA A 38 -2.76 10.58 -2.28
C ALA A 38 -4.19 10.43 -1.72
N GLY A 39 -4.64 9.22 -1.39
CA GLY A 39 -5.98 8.95 -0.84
C GLY A 39 -7.13 9.07 -1.85
N THR A 40 -6.83 9.32 -3.13
CA THR A 40 -7.85 9.51 -4.18
C THR A 40 -8.49 8.22 -4.65
N HIS A 41 -7.79 7.09 -4.51
CA HIS A 41 -8.25 5.77 -4.93
C HIS A 41 -7.82 4.71 -3.92
N LYS A 42 -8.53 3.57 -3.91
CA LYS A 42 -8.15 2.40 -3.10
C LYS A 42 -7.60 1.29 -4.00
N PRO A 43 -6.71 0.39 -3.50
CA PRO A 43 -6.24 -0.75 -4.28
C PRO A 43 -7.37 -1.74 -4.60
N THR A 44 -7.21 -2.54 -5.64
CA THR A 44 -8.13 -3.65 -5.94
C THR A 44 -8.05 -4.74 -4.88
N THR A 45 -9.07 -5.58 -4.74
CA THR A 45 -9.10 -6.66 -3.72
C THR A 45 -7.87 -7.57 -3.77
N LYS A 46 -7.36 -7.89 -4.97
CA LYS A 46 -6.13 -8.67 -5.16
C LYS A 46 -4.93 -7.96 -4.53
N ILE A 47 -4.76 -6.66 -4.78
CA ILE A 47 -3.63 -5.89 -4.26
C ILE A 47 -3.78 -5.59 -2.78
N LYS A 48 -5.01 -5.38 -2.29
CA LYS A 48 -5.31 -5.24 -0.85
C LYS A 48 -4.78 -6.43 -0.04
N ARG A 49 -5.05 -7.67 -0.50
CA ARG A 49 -4.53 -8.89 0.15
C ARG A 49 -2.99 -8.90 0.18
N LYS A 50 -2.35 -8.62 -0.96
CA LYS A 50 -0.89 -8.55 -1.08
C LYS A 50 -0.29 -7.49 -0.13
N ILE A 51 -0.87 -6.29 -0.06
CA ILE A 51 -0.42 -5.23 0.86
C ILE A 51 -0.52 -5.70 2.30
N VAL A 52 -1.65 -6.30 2.72
CA VAL A 52 -1.83 -6.77 4.10
C VAL A 52 -0.82 -7.88 4.46
N GLU A 53 -0.58 -8.83 3.55
CA GLU A 53 0.45 -9.87 3.74
C GLU A 53 1.85 -9.27 3.88
N LEU A 54 2.20 -8.31 3.02
CA LEU A 54 3.48 -7.62 3.08
C LEU A 54 3.64 -6.78 4.36
N CYS A 55 2.60 -6.09 4.80
CA CYS A 55 2.61 -5.36 6.07
C CYS A 55 2.88 -6.31 7.24
N ARG A 56 2.19 -7.45 7.31
CA ARG A 56 2.41 -8.47 8.34
C ARG A 56 3.84 -9.01 8.31
N ALA A 57 4.35 -9.34 7.12
CA ALA A 57 5.72 -9.83 6.95
C ALA A 57 6.79 -8.82 7.38
N ASN A 58 6.47 -7.51 7.33
CA ASN A 58 7.37 -6.42 7.71
C ASN A 58 7.06 -5.83 9.11
N ASN A 59 6.22 -6.50 9.91
CA ASN A 59 5.79 -6.06 11.23
C ASN A 59 5.16 -4.65 11.25
N ILE A 60 4.38 -4.33 10.22
CA ILE A 60 3.63 -3.08 10.11
C ILE A 60 2.21 -3.31 10.61
N GLU A 61 1.80 -2.52 11.60
CA GLU A 61 0.44 -2.53 12.12
C GLU A 61 -0.53 -1.92 11.11
N VAL A 62 -1.46 -2.73 10.62
CA VAL A 62 -2.47 -2.28 9.66
C VAL A 62 -3.63 -1.65 10.44
N LYS A 63 -3.71 -0.32 10.40
CA LYS A 63 -4.76 0.41 11.12
C LYS A 63 -6.11 0.28 10.45
N GLU A 64 -7.14 0.01 11.25
CA GLU A 64 -8.53 0.11 10.82
C GLU A 64 -9.05 1.51 11.12
N VAL A 65 -9.60 2.17 10.11
CA VAL A 65 -10.40 3.38 10.24
C VAL A 65 -11.87 3.01 10.36
N ASN A 66 -12.53 3.56 11.37
CA ASN A 66 -13.99 3.58 11.45
C ASN A 66 -14.47 4.64 10.46
N GLU A 67 -15.40 4.27 9.59
CA GLU A 67 -16.08 5.23 8.71
C GLU A 67 -16.96 6.18 9.54
#